data_AF-A0AAD7SZF9-F1
#
_entry.id   AF-A0AAD7SZF9-F1
#
_cell.length_a   1.000
_cell.length_b   1.000
_cell.length_c   1.000
_cell.angle_alpha   90.00
_cell.angle_beta   90.00
_cell.angle_gamma   90.00
#
_symmetry.space_group_name_H-M   'P 1'
#
loop_
_entity.id
_entity.type
_entity.pdbx_description
1 polymer ?
#
loop_
_entity_poly.entity_id
_entity_poly.type
_entity_poly.pdbx_seq_one_letter_code
_entity_poly.pdbx_strand_id
1 'polypeptide(L)'
;MYMDAVKQKKLPNPGTASYDTIEAAQADPLIIAKLQFFLAISRTFSPFLTNYQTDEPVLPFLAKDLSELLKSLLQRFIKGELLQDATPLKLTKIDVAHETNRVSYRNVDIGMGAESAIKSKPGSRASELSVLTFRKECMQGLVNIVKKVQEKSPLKMPVVRAIGCLDPTRMHRDAEWCLTKMKTTVQTMLQDKQLAGGVSAGDVIVQQFQSFLSLEARDERFLSFQPLKERLDVFLHSALSKSYPELSKFSQSLLLLSHGQATVERGFSINKEVETCNILEKSVEALRLICDKVCVCGGVLKVPLTKELMASVASARSQYRIYLEDERKKKQSATQGLKRKAVQEEMEDLKTKRLVLTEVCHSLQRDADQLAEQAEGKSGSLMAQLITKSNSLRRRCKEKQNELAQTETLLDSKSNMLRHMS
;
A
#
# COMPACT_ATOMS: atom_id res chain seq x y z
N MET A 1 -0.34 39.80 -21.31
CA MET A 1 -1.57 40.58 -20.99
C MET A 1 -1.68 41.07 -19.53
N TYR A 2 -1.19 40.38 -18.49
CA TYR A 2 -1.00 40.98 -17.14
C TYR A 2 0.48 41.28 -16.85
N MET A 3 1.37 40.31 -17.09
CA MET A 3 2.82 40.48 -16.90
C MET A 3 3.43 41.61 -17.74
N ASP A 4 2.98 41.78 -18.98
CA ASP A 4 3.46 42.87 -19.84
C ASP A 4 3.06 44.24 -19.27
N ALA A 5 1.89 44.34 -18.63
CA ALA A 5 1.44 45.56 -17.98
C ALA A 5 2.24 45.85 -16.70
N VAL A 6 2.63 44.81 -15.95
CA VAL A 6 3.56 44.96 -14.80
C VAL A 6 4.96 45.38 -15.29
N LYS A 7 5.50 44.74 -16.34
CA LYS A 7 6.79 45.09 -16.96
C LYS A 7 6.80 46.52 -17.53
N GLN A 8 5.68 46.96 -18.09
CA GLN A 8 5.47 48.34 -18.57
C GLN A 8 5.13 49.33 -17.44
N LYS A 9 5.16 48.90 -16.17
CA LYS A 9 4.82 49.70 -14.98
C LYS A 9 3.40 50.30 -15.00
N LYS A 10 2.50 49.71 -15.80
CA LYS A 10 1.07 50.06 -15.85
C LYS A 10 0.27 49.44 -14.70
N LEU A 11 0.80 48.38 -14.09
CA LEU A 11 0.24 47.72 -12.92
C LEU A 11 1.34 47.43 -11.88
N PRO A 12 1.01 47.41 -10.57
CA PRO A 12 1.97 47.07 -9.53
C PRO A 12 2.36 45.57 -9.62
N ASN A 13 3.62 45.27 -9.29
CA ASN A 13 4.05 43.88 -9.13
C ASN A 13 3.39 43.30 -7.86
N PRO A 14 2.68 42.16 -7.94
CA PRO A 14 2.00 41.57 -6.80
C PRO A 14 2.95 40.96 -5.74
N GLY A 15 4.24 40.76 -6.05
CA GLY A 15 5.24 40.26 -5.11
C GLY A 15 4.98 38.84 -4.59
N THR A 16 4.30 38.00 -5.38
CA THR A 16 3.94 36.63 -5.00
C THR A 16 4.81 35.60 -5.71
N ALA A 17 5.08 34.47 -5.05
CA ALA A 17 5.84 33.35 -5.64
C ALA A 17 5.21 32.83 -6.95
N SER A 18 3.88 32.90 -7.08
CA SER A 18 3.18 32.55 -8.32
C SER A 18 3.52 33.52 -9.47
N TYR A 19 3.64 34.82 -9.21
CA TYR A 19 4.08 35.79 -10.20
C TYR A 19 5.51 35.49 -10.67
N ASP A 20 6.43 35.27 -9.72
CA ASP A 20 7.84 34.97 -10.02
C ASP A 20 7.98 33.70 -10.88
N THR A 21 7.15 32.69 -10.59
CA THR A 21 7.11 31.43 -11.36
C THR A 21 6.69 31.67 -12.81
N ILE A 22 5.65 32.47 -13.04
CA ILE A 22 5.17 32.77 -14.39
C ILE A 22 6.16 33.68 -15.12
N GLU A 23 6.82 34.61 -14.41
CA GLU A 23 7.87 35.46 -14.97
C GLU A 23 9.05 34.63 -15.49
N ALA A 24 9.56 33.71 -14.66
CA ALA A 24 10.61 32.79 -15.05
C ALA A 24 10.18 31.90 -16.24
N ALA A 25 8.94 31.42 -16.24
CA ALA A 25 8.40 30.62 -17.34
C ALA A 25 8.29 31.40 -18.65
N GLN A 26 7.92 32.69 -18.62
CA GLN A 26 7.91 33.55 -19.82
C GLN A 26 9.31 33.80 -20.38
N ALA A 27 10.32 33.85 -19.51
CA ALA A 27 11.71 34.04 -19.91
C ALA A 27 12.34 32.77 -20.52
N ASP A 28 11.79 31.58 -20.23
CA ASP A 28 12.29 30.32 -20.78
C ASP A 28 11.93 30.17 -22.27
N PRO A 29 12.92 30.15 -23.19
CA PRO A 29 12.67 30.04 -24.62
C PRO A 29 11.99 28.71 -25.02
N LEU A 30 12.08 27.67 -24.18
CA LEU A 30 11.56 26.33 -24.39
C LEU A 30 10.26 26.04 -23.62
N ILE A 31 9.68 27.01 -22.92
CA ILE A 31 8.46 26.79 -22.10
C ILE A 31 7.31 26.15 -22.88
N ILE A 32 7.08 26.59 -24.12
CA ILE A 32 6.02 26.05 -24.98
C ILE A 32 6.34 24.59 -25.34
N ALA A 33 7.60 24.26 -25.63
CA ALA A 33 8.02 22.89 -25.90
C ALA A 33 7.84 21.98 -24.67
N LYS A 34 8.19 22.48 -23.47
CA LYS A 34 7.96 21.79 -22.19
C LYS A 34 6.48 21.49 -21.97
N LEU A 35 5.59 22.48 -22.13
CA LEU A 35 4.15 22.29 -21.99
C LEU A 35 3.59 21.31 -23.02
N GLN A 36 4.05 21.38 -24.28
CA GLN A 36 3.63 20.44 -25.32
C GLN A 36 4.10 19.01 -25.05
N PHE A 37 5.31 18.83 -24.50
CA PHE A 37 5.78 17.53 -24.04
C PHE A 37 4.88 16.97 -22.94
N PHE A 38 4.56 17.76 -21.91
CA PHE A 38 3.63 17.34 -20.86
C PHE A 38 2.26 16.94 -21.42
N LEU A 39 1.70 17.72 -22.35
CA LEU A 39 0.45 17.38 -23.03
C LEU A 39 0.55 16.08 -23.85
N ALA A 40 1.69 15.83 -24.51
CA ALA A 40 1.90 14.59 -25.24
C ALA A 40 1.90 13.37 -24.32
N ILE A 41 2.53 13.49 -23.14
CA ILE A 41 2.52 12.43 -22.13
C ILE A 41 1.12 12.26 -21.52
N SER A 42 0.43 13.36 -21.16
CA SER A 42 -0.91 13.26 -20.56
C SER A 42 -1.90 12.56 -21.50
N ARG A 43 -1.86 12.88 -22.80
CA ARG A 43 -2.68 12.24 -23.84
C ARG A 43 -2.40 10.74 -23.97
N THR A 44 -1.18 10.28 -23.70
CA THR A 44 -0.86 8.84 -23.67
C THR A 44 -1.56 8.14 -22.50
N PHE A 45 -1.71 8.79 -21.34
CA PHE A 45 -2.41 8.21 -20.19
C PHE A 45 -3.94 8.33 -20.28
N SER A 46 -4.48 9.37 -20.93
CA SER A 46 -5.91 9.67 -20.90
C SER A 46 -6.82 8.48 -21.24
N PRO A 47 -6.62 7.70 -22.33
CA PRO A 47 -7.50 6.59 -22.64
C PRO A 47 -7.54 5.54 -21.53
N PHE A 48 -6.38 5.19 -20.98
CA PHE A 48 -6.29 4.23 -19.87
C PHE A 48 -6.99 4.78 -18.62
N LEU A 49 -6.73 6.03 -18.23
CA LEU A 49 -7.35 6.59 -17.03
C LEU A 49 -8.87 6.69 -17.16
N THR A 50 -9.38 7.10 -18.32
CA THR A 50 -10.82 7.20 -18.58
C THR A 50 -11.50 5.84 -18.62
N ASN A 51 -10.91 4.85 -19.30
CA ASN A 51 -11.53 3.52 -19.47
C ASN A 51 -11.70 2.76 -18.15
N TYR A 52 -10.80 2.98 -17.18
CA TYR A 52 -10.83 2.32 -15.88
C TYR A 52 -11.49 3.18 -14.79
N GLN A 53 -12.13 4.30 -15.18
CA GLN A 53 -12.99 5.09 -14.32
C GLN A 53 -14.45 4.58 -14.43
N THR A 54 -14.64 3.29 -14.13
CA THR A 54 -15.93 2.58 -14.28
C THR A 54 -16.16 1.60 -13.13
N ASP A 55 -17.42 1.18 -12.99
CA ASP A 55 -17.85 0.12 -12.06
C ASP A 55 -18.04 -1.22 -12.73
N GLU A 56 -17.98 -1.23 -14.06
CA GLU A 56 -18.09 -2.44 -14.85
C GLU A 56 -16.85 -3.30 -14.68
N PRO A 57 -16.97 -4.63 -14.71
CA PRO A 57 -15.85 -5.52 -14.42
C PRO A 57 -14.90 -5.62 -15.61
N VAL A 58 -13.99 -4.65 -15.72
CA VAL A 58 -13.05 -4.50 -16.84
C VAL A 58 -11.66 -5.07 -16.56
N LEU A 59 -11.47 -5.73 -15.42
CA LEU A 59 -10.19 -6.36 -15.05
C LEU A 59 -9.60 -7.30 -16.13
N PRO A 60 -10.39 -8.10 -16.88
CA PRO A 60 -9.86 -8.95 -17.94
C PRO A 60 -9.12 -8.21 -19.05
N PHE A 61 -9.40 -6.91 -19.25
CA PHE A 61 -8.73 -6.09 -20.25
C PHE A 61 -7.48 -5.38 -19.70
N LEU A 62 -7.35 -5.26 -18.37
CA LEU A 62 -6.32 -4.47 -17.68
C LEU A 62 -4.90 -4.81 -18.12
N ALA A 63 -4.59 -6.11 -18.21
CA ALA A 63 -3.23 -6.53 -18.53
C ALA A 63 -2.81 -6.13 -19.95
N LYS A 64 -3.75 -6.17 -20.90
CA LYS A 64 -3.53 -5.77 -22.29
C LYS A 64 -3.32 -4.26 -22.36
N ASP A 65 -4.29 -3.50 -21.85
CA ASP A 65 -4.30 -2.03 -21.97
C ASP A 65 -3.12 -1.39 -21.23
N LEU A 66 -2.78 -1.89 -20.04
CA LEU A 66 -1.63 -1.41 -19.28
C LEU A 66 -0.30 -1.77 -19.98
N SER A 67 -0.24 -2.91 -20.66
CA SER A 67 0.94 -3.26 -21.46
C SER A 67 1.10 -2.34 -22.68
N GLU A 68 0.00 -1.96 -23.32
CA GLU A 68 -0.02 -1.01 -24.44
C GLU A 68 0.40 0.39 -23.98
N LEU A 69 -0.13 0.87 -22.86
CA LEU A 69 0.30 2.13 -22.23
C LEU A 69 1.80 2.13 -21.93
N LEU A 70 2.29 1.07 -21.27
CA LEU A 70 3.70 0.97 -20.89
C LEU A 70 4.62 0.87 -22.12
N LYS A 71 4.24 0.11 -23.15
CA LYS A 71 4.95 0.06 -24.44
C LYS A 71 4.98 1.44 -25.11
N SER A 72 3.86 2.16 -25.13
CA SER A 72 3.76 3.51 -25.70
C SER A 72 4.67 4.53 -25.02
N LEU A 73 4.88 4.40 -23.70
CA LEU A 73 5.83 5.23 -22.96
C LEU A 73 7.28 4.81 -23.21
N LEU A 74 7.57 3.51 -23.16
CA LEU A 74 8.91 2.95 -23.33
C LEU A 74 9.48 3.25 -24.73
N GLN A 75 8.70 3.07 -25.79
CA GLN A 75 9.15 3.28 -27.17
C GLN A 75 9.64 4.71 -27.45
N ARG A 76 9.30 5.68 -26.60
CA ARG A 76 9.77 7.06 -26.73
C ARG A 76 11.26 7.23 -26.43
N PHE A 77 11.86 6.33 -25.66
CA PHE A 77 13.24 6.51 -25.19
C PHE A 77 14.04 5.21 -25.00
N ILE A 78 13.41 4.04 -25.13
CA ILE A 78 14.06 2.73 -25.07
C ILE A 78 14.20 2.17 -26.49
N LYS A 79 15.32 1.49 -26.75
CA LYS A 79 15.60 0.85 -28.03
C LYS A 79 14.52 -0.18 -28.37
N GLY A 80 14.05 -0.16 -29.62
CA GLY A 80 12.94 -1.00 -30.09
C GLY A 80 13.18 -2.50 -29.95
N GLU A 81 14.43 -2.95 -30.10
CA GLU A 81 14.87 -4.35 -29.92
C GLU A 81 14.51 -4.93 -28.53
N LEU A 82 14.44 -4.09 -27.49
CA LEU A 82 14.09 -4.52 -26.14
C LEU A 82 12.57 -4.68 -25.93
N LEU A 83 11.78 -4.02 -26.79
CA LEU A 83 10.31 -3.97 -26.70
C LEU A 83 9.64 -5.02 -27.59
N GLN A 84 10.36 -5.50 -28.61
CA GLN A 84 9.91 -6.57 -29.49
C GLN A 84 9.56 -7.82 -28.68
N ASP A 85 8.35 -8.34 -28.91
CA ASP A 85 7.78 -9.52 -28.24
C ASP A 85 7.84 -9.49 -26.70
N ALA A 86 7.95 -8.29 -26.13
CA ALA A 86 8.01 -8.13 -24.68
C ALA A 86 6.66 -8.51 -24.06
N THR A 87 6.71 -9.53 -23.20
CA THR A 87 5.56 -9.96 -22.40
C THR A 87 5.20 -8.89 -21.36
N PRO A 88 3.94 -8.88 -20.84
CA PRO A 88 3.53 -7.93 -19.81
C PRO A 88 4.47 -7.89 -18.60
N LEU A 89 4.96 -9.06 -18.16
CA LEU A 89 5.93 -9.15 -17.06
C LEU A 89 7.29 -8.57 -17.45
N LYS A 90 7.79 -8.84 -18.66
CA LYS A 90 9.07 -8.31 -19.14
C LYS A 90 9.06 -6.78 -19.17
N LEU A 91 7.97 -6.16 -19.60
CA LEU A 91 7.83 -4.69 -19.60
C LEU A 91 8.02 -4.07 -18.22
N THR A 92 7.59 -4.75 -17.15
CA THR A 92 7.78 -4.27 -15.76
C THR A 92 9.21 -4.38 -15.25
N LYS A 93 10.08 -5.10 -15.98
CA LYS A 93 11.45 -5.43 -15.58
C LYS A 93 12.52 -4.79 -16.46
N ILE A 94 12.14 -4.13 -17.55
CA ILE A 94 13.10 -3.42 -18.41
C ILE A 94 13.79 -2.35 -17.57
N ASP A 95 15.11 -2.43 -17.48
CA ASP A 95 15.90 -1.41 -16.80
C ASP A 95 15.97 -0.15 -17.66
N VAL A 96 15.11 0.80 -17.32
CA VAL A 96 15.04 2.12 -17.96
C VAL A 96 16.13 3.08 -17.47
N ALA A 97 16.89 2.72 -16.42
CA ALA A 97 18.02 3.49 -15.91
C ALA A 97 19.30 3.27 -16.74
N HIS A 98 19.45 2.06 -17.28
CA HIS A 98 20.67 1.64 -17.97
C HIS A 98 20.84 2.35 -19.31
N GLU A 99 21.98 3.03 -19.50
CA GLU A 99 22.22 3.88 -20.68
C GLU A 99 22.23 3.11 -21.99
N THR A 100 22.74 1.87 -22.00
CA THR A 100 22.80 1.07 -23.22
C THR A 100 21.42 0.63 -23.74
N ASN A 101 20.39 0.67 -22.88
CA ASN A 101 19.02 0.32 -23.26
C ASN A 101 18.28 1.50 -23.91
N ARG A 102 18.83 2.71 -23.77
CA ARG A 102 18.19 3.96 -24.20
C ARG A 102 18.61 4.33 -25.62
N VAL A 103 17.74 5.08 -26.28
CA VAL A 103 18.11 5.77 -27.52
C VAL A 103 19.03 6.95 -27.20
N SER A 104 19.76 7.47 -28.20
CA SER A 104 20.48 8.73 -28.04
C SER A 104 19.53 9.87 -27.66
N TYR A 105 19.98 10.86 -26.87
CA TYR A 105 19.17 12.02 -26.50
C TYR A 105 18.56 12.73 -27.72
N ARG A 106 19.22 12.68 -28.89
CA ARG A 106 18.69 13.27 -30.13
C ARG A 106 17.45 12.54 -30.67
N ASN A 107 17.31 11.25 -30.36
CA ASN A 107 16.28 10.37 -30.89
C ASN A 107 15.12 10.15 -29.90
N VAL A 108 15.11 10.86 -28.77
CA VAL A 108 14.00 10.82 -27.81
C VAL A 108 12.76 11.41 -28.45
N ASP A 109 11.67 10.65 -28.43
CA ASP A 109 10.36 11.15 -28.86
C ASP A 109 9.74 12.04 -27.77
N ILE A 110 9.87 13.34 -27.98
CA ILE A 110 9.27 14.40 -27.16
C ILE A 110 7.86 14.81 -27.64
N GLY A 111 7.34 14.16 -28.69
CA GLY A 111 6.05 14.46 -29.30
C GLY A 111 6.08 15.61 -30.32
N MET A 112 5.20 15.53 -31.31
CA MET A 112 5.14 16.48 -32.44
C MET A 112 4.91 17.93 -32.00
N GLY A 113 4.13 18.16 -30.95
CA GLY A 113 3.86 19.51 -30.44
C GLY A 113 5.13 20.18 -29.91
N ALA A 114 5.97 19.44 -29.18
CA ALA A 114 7.23 19.95 -28.67
C ALA A 114 8.25 20.16 -29.80
N GLU A 115 8.33 19.21 -30.74
CA GLU A 115 9.17 19.34 -31.95
C GLU A 115 8.81 20.59 -32.77
N SER A 116 7.52 20.85 -32.97
CA SER A 116 7.04 22.04 -33.68
C SER A 116 7.38 23.32 -32.92
N ALA A 117 7.20 23.33 -31.59
CA ALA A 117 7.51 24.47 -30.74
C ALA A 117 9.00 24.85 -30.74
N ILE A 118 9.89 23.87 -30.88
CA ILE A 118 11.34 24.11 -31.02
C ILE A 118 11.67 24.76 -32.38
N LYS A 119 10.98 24.36 -33.45
CA LYS A 119 11.24 24.81 -34.83
C LYS A 119 10.66 26.18 -35.18
N SER A 120 9.58 26.59 -34.51
CA SER A 120 8.67 27.67 -34.94
C SER A 120 9.08 29.10 -34.59
N LYS A 121 10.27 29.36 -34.00
CA LYS A 121 10.74 30.73 -33.73
C LYS A 121 11.87 31.18 -34.67
N PRO A 122 11.58 31.87 -35.79
CA PRO A 122 12.59 32.65 -36.50
C PRO A 122 12.98 33.88 -35.66
N GLY A 123 14.25 33.97 -35.24
CA GLY A 123 14.79 35.11 -34.48
C GLY A 123 15.12 34.85 -32.99
N SER A 124 14.60 33.77 -32.39
CA SER A 124 14.96 33.33 -31.03
C SER A 124 15.07 31.79 -30.92
N ARG A 125 15.78 31.16 -31.87
CA ARG A 125 16.03 29.72 -31.79
C ARG A 125 16.81 29.42 -30.52
N ALA A 126 16.25 28.51 -29.71
CA ALA A 126 16.99 27.92 -28.61
C ALA A 126 18.29 27.29 -29.16
N SER A 127 19.39 27.45 -28.45
CA SER A 127 20.68 26.89 -28.88
C SER A 127 20.58 25.36 -28.99
N GLU A 128 21.36 24.75 -29.87
CA GLU A 128 21.38 23.28 -30.00
C GLU A 128 21.68 22.59 -28.67
N LEU A 129 22.58 23.17 -27.87
CA LEU A 129 22.90 22.70 -26.53
C LEU A 129 21.67 22.74 -25.61
N SER A 130 20.90 23.84 -25.62
CA SER A 130 19.69 23.95 -24.80
C SER A 130 18.60 22.95 -25.21
N VAL A 131 18.45 22.70 -26.52
CA VAL A 131 17.52 21.68 -27.03
C VAL A 131 17.96 20.28 -26.62
N LEU A 132 19.26 19.98 -26.68
CA LEU A 132 19.81 18.70 -26.24
C LEU A 132 19.61 18.50 -24.73
N THR A 133 19.85 19.53 -23.92
CA THR A 133 19.57 19.53 -22.48
C THR A 133 18.09 19.27 -22.20
N PHE A 134 17.19 19.95 -22.92
CA PHE A 134 15.75 19.71 -22.81
C PHE A 134 15.37 18.27 -23.15
N ARG A 135 15.91 17.69 -24.23
CA ARG A 135 15.66 16.26 -24.54
C ARG A 135 16.17 15.31 -23.46
N LYS A 136 17.33 15.61 -22.86
CA LYS A 136 17.85 14.86 -21.71
C LYS A 136 16.90 14.95 -20.51
N GLU A 137 16.38 16.14 -20.21
CA GLU A 137 15.37 16.34 -19.16
C GLU A 137 14.06 15.59 -19.44
N CYS A 138 13.56 15.63 -20.69
CA CYS A 138 12.38 14.85 -21.12
C CYS A 138 12.60 13.35 -20.93
N MET A 139 13.75 12.82 -21.35
CA MET A 139 14.10 11.43 -21.13
C MET A 139 14.13 11.10 -19.63
N GLN A 140 14.72 11.95 -18.80
CA GLN A 140 14.74 11.73 -17.35
C GLN A 140 13.33 11.74 -16.75
N GLY A 141 12.45 12.63 -17.23
CA GLY A 141 11.03 12.63 -16.88
C GLY A 141 10.33 11.32 -17.25
N LEU A 142 10.53 10.85 -18.49
CA LEU A 142 10.00 9.56 -18.96
C LEU A 142 10.52 8.38 -18.12
N VAL A 143 11.81 8.36 -17.79
CA VAL A 143 12.43 7.36 -16.92
C VAL A 143 11.73 7.36 -15.56
N ASN A 144 11.51 8.52 -14.95
CA ASN A 144 10.86 8.62 -13.65
C ASN A 144 9.40 8.15 -13.69
N ILE A 145 8.65 8.55 -14.72
CA ILE A 145 7.27 8.13 -14.94
C ILE A 145 7.19 6.61 -15.09
N VAL A 146 7.98 6.05 -16.01
CA VAL A 146 7.98 4.61 -16.28
C VAL A 146 8.43 3.81 -15.07
N LYS A 147 9.48 4.25 -14.35
CA LYS A 147 9.87 3.61 -13.09
C LYS A 147 8.72 3.56 -12.11
N LYS A 148 7.93 4.63 -11.99
CA LYS A 148 6.78 4.65 -11.08
C LYS A 148 5.68 3.69 -11.50
N VAL A 149 5.37 3.65 -12.80
CA VAL A 149 4.41 2.70 -13.37
C VAL A 149 4.89 1.27 -13.16
N GLN A 150 6.17 0.96 -13.45
CA GLN A 150 6.77 -0.35 -13.22
C GLN A 150 6.76 -0.75 -11.74
N GLU A 151 7.08 0.17 -10.83
CA GLU A 151 7.09 -0.07 -9.38
C GLU A 151 5.73 -0.57 -8.91
N LYS A 152 4.65 0.13 -9.25
CA LYS A 152 3.28 -0.14 -8.79
C LYS A 152 2.46 -1.02 -9.74
N SER A 153 3.08 -1.58 -10.78
CA SER A 153 2.34 -2.27 -11.84
C SER A 153 1.67 -3.57 -11.36
N PRO A 154 0.35 -3.74 -11.55
CA PRO A 154 -0.33 -5.02 -11.31
C PRO A 154 0.09 -6.10 -12.33
N LEU A 155 0.78 -5.75 -13.43
CA LEU A 155 1.31 -6.72 -14.39
C LEU A 155 2.34 -7.68 -13.75
N LYS A 156 2.88 -7.37 -12.57
CA LYS A 156 3.73 -8.28 -11.79
C LYS A 156 2.95 -9.48 -11.23
N MET A 157 1.65 -9.33 -11.01
CA MET A 157 0.80 -10.37 -10.44
C MET A 157 0.39 -11.40 -11.51
N PRO A 158 0.62 -12.71 -11.28
CA PRO A 158 0.22 -13.76 -12.22
C PRO A 158 -1.27 -13.75 -12.56
N VAL A 159 -2.13 -13.58 -11.54
CA VAL A 159 -3.59 -13.55 -11.68
C VAL A 159 -4.04 -12.44 -12.63
N VAL A 160 -3.53 -11.22 -12.50
CA VAL A 160 -3.88 -10.09 -13.38
C VAL A 160 -3.55 -10.41 -14.85
N ARG A 161 -2.40 -11.06 -15.11
CA ARG A 161 -2.02 -11.47 -16.47
C ARG A 161 -2.88 -12.63 -17.00
N ALA A 162 -3.39 -13.48 -16.11
CA ALA A 162 -4.13 -14.68 -16.46
C ALA A 162 -5.63 -14.44 -16.62
N ILE A 163 -6.22 -13.50 -15.87
CA ILE A 163 -7.65 -13.16 -15.95
C ILE A 163 -8.08 -12.69 -17.35
N GLY A 164 -7.15 -12.24 -18.19
CA GLY A 164 -7.42 -11.97 -19.61
C GLY A 164 -7.96 -13.18 -20.40
N CYS A 165 -7.96 -14.39 -19.84
CA CYS A 165 -8.72 -15.52 -20.40
C CYS A 165 -10.24 -15.34 -20.36
N LEU A 166 -10.74 -14.36 -19.61
CA LEU A 166 -12.15 -13.99 -19.57
C LEU A 166 -12.56 -12.96 -20.63
N ASP A 167 -11.63 -12.53 -21.49
CA ASP A 167 -11.93 -11.70 -22.66
C ASP A 167 -12.65 -12.56 -23.72
N PRO A 168 -13.93 -12.26 -24.06
CA PRO A 168 -14.70 -13.06 -25.01
C PRO A 168 -14.03 -13.19 -26.38
N THR A 169 -13.42 -12.13 -26.88
CA THR A 169 -12.74 -12.14 -28.18
C THR A 169 -11.52 -13.08 -28.14
N ARG A 170 -10.82 -13.15 -27.01
CA ARG A 170 -9.71 -14.12 -26.83
C ARG A 170 -10.20 -15.54 -26.66
N MET A 171 -11.28 -15.77 -25.90
CA MET A 171 -11.89 -17.10 -25.75
C MET A 171 -12.22 -17.71 -27.12
N HIS A 172 -12.74 -16.89 -28.03
CA HIS A 172 -13.04 -17.30 -29.40
C HIS A 172 -11.78 -17.56 -30.25
N ARG A 173 -10.79 -16.65 -30.22
CA ARG A 173 -9.62 -16.70 -31.12
C ARG A 173 -8.51 -17.64 -30.66
N ASP A 174 -8.31 -17.78 -29.35
CA ASP A 174 -7.17 -18.47 -28.75
C ASP A 174 -7.60 -19.22 -27.47
N ALA A 175 -8.40 -20.27 -27.68
CA ALA A 175 -8.94 -21.10 -26.61
C ALA A 175 -7.85 -21.83 -25.82
N GLU A 176 -6.78 -22.29 -26.48
CA GLU A 176 -5.69 -23.00 -25.81
C GLU A 176 -4.95 -22.10 -24.81
N TRP A 177 -4.65 -20.87 -25.22
CA TRP A 177 -4.09 -19.87 -24.32
C TRP A 177 -5.05 -19.56 -23.17
N CYS A 178 -6.34 -19.35 -23.46
CA CYS A 178 -7.34 -19.06 -22.43
C CYS A 178 -7.41 -20.21 -21.40
N LEU A 179 -7.46 -21.46 -21.85
CA LEU A 179 -7.49 -22.63 -20.96
C LEU A 179 -6.24 -22.69 -20.08
N THR A 180 -5.06 -22.43 -20.65
CA THR A 180 -3.79 -22.40 -19.90
C THR A 180 -3.81 -21.32 -18.81
N LYS A 181 -4.36 -20.15 -19.12
CA LYS A 181 -4.49 -19.04 -18.16
C LYS A 181 -5.56 -19.29 -17.11
N MET A 182 -6.67 -19.94 -17.45
CA MET A 182 -7.66 -20.37 -16.47
C MET A 182 -7.04 -21.34 -15.47
N LYS A 183 -6.30 -22.36 -15.94
CA LYS A 183 -5.55 -23.29 -15.08
C LYS A 183 -4.60 -22.55 -14.13
N THR A 184 -3.85 -21.57 -14.66
CA THR A 184 -2.96 -20.72 -13.83
C THR A 184 -3.74 -19.97 -12.74
N THR A 185 -4.91 -19.44 -13.09
CA THR A 185 -5.75 -18.67 -12.15
C THR A 185 -6.32 -19.57 -11.06
N VAL A 186 -6.88 -20.73 -11.42
CA VAL A 186 -7.38 -21.75 -10.48
C VAL A 186 -6.27 -22.23 -9.55
N GLN A 187 -5.09 -22.55 -10.09
CA GLN A 187 -3.93 -22.96 -9.28
C GLN A 187 -3.51 -21.89 -8.28
N THR A 188 -3.51 -20.61 -8.68
CA THR A 188 -3.16 -19.52 -7.76
C THR A 188 -4.20 -19.40 -6.63
N MET A 189 -5.49 -19.45 -6.97
CA MET A 189 -6.57 -19.39 -5.96
C MET A 189 -6.55 -20.59 -5.00
N LEU A 190 -6.15 -21.77 -5.48
CA LEU A 190 -5.92 -22.96 -4.65
C LEU A 190 -4.77 -22.76 -3.65
N GLN A 191 -3.63 -22.25 -4.13
CA GLN A 191 -2.44 -21.98 -3.30
C GLN A 191 -2.76 -20.96 -2.20
N ASP A 192 -3.53 -19.92 -2.54
CA ASP A 192 -3.94 -18.86 -1.62
C ASP A 192 -5.13 -19.25 -0.71
N LYS A 193 -5.62 -20.50 -0.82
CA LYS A 193 -6.80 -21.03 -0.09
C LYS A 193 -8.07 -20.19 -0.31
N GLN A 194 -8.20 -19.57 -1.48
CA GLN A 194 -9.34 -18.74 -1.88
C GLN A 194 -10.38 -19.51 -2.71
N LEU A 195 -10.17 -20.81 -2.96
CA LEU A 195 -11.13 -21.64 -3.68
C LEU A 195 -11.88 -22.59 -2.73
N ALA A 196 -13.15 -22.27 -2.47
CA ALA A 196 -14.05 -23.16 -1.74
C ALA A 196 -14.20 -24.50 -2.49
N GLY A 197 -14.12 -25.62 -1.77
CA GLY A 197 -14.13 -26.97 -2.36
C GLY A 197 -12.76 -27.50 -2.78
N GLY A 198 -11.71 -26.68 -2.73
CA GLY A 198 -10.33 -27.14 -2.95
C GLY A 198 -10.09 -27.72 -4.35
N VAL A 199 -9.20 -28.71 -4.45
CA VAL A 199 -8.69 -29.24 -5.73
C VAL A 199 -9.81 -29.77 -6.62
N SER A 200 -10.78 -30.49 -6.05
CA SER A 200 -11.90 -31.06 -6.82
C SER A 200 -12.76 -29.99 -7.50
N ALA A 201 -13.04 -28.88 -6.80
CA ALA A 201 -13.73 -27.75 -7.42
C ALA A 201 -12.88 -27.12 -8.54
N GLY A 202 -11.56 -27.04 -8.34
CA GLY A 202 -10.62 -26.57 -9.36
C GLY A 202 -10.65 -27.41 -10.64
N ASP A 203 -10.65 -28.73 -10.53
CA ASP A 203 -10.72 -29.65 -11.67
C ASP A 203 -12.04 -29.46 -12.44
N VAL A 204 -13.16 -29.35 -11.73
CA VAL A 204 -14.48 -29.10 -12.33
C VAL A 204 -14.52 -27.77 -13.07
N ILE A 205 -13.97 -26.70 -12.49
CA ILE A 205 -13.91 -25.37 -13.15
C ILE A 205 -13.11 -25.45 -14.45
N VAL A 206 -11.94 -26.09 -14.43
CA VAL A 206 -11.08 -26.23 -15.62
C VAL A 206 -11.78 -27.07 -16.68
N GLN A 207 -12.43 -28.17 -16.30
CA GLN A 207 -13.19 -29.02 -17.22
C GLN A 207 -14.36 -28.26 -17.85
N GLN A 208 -15.16 -27.55 -17.05
CA GLN A 208 -16.26 -26.71 -17.55
C GLN A 208 -15.76 -25.63 -18.50
N PHE A 209 -14.62 -25.00 -18.19
CA PHE A 209 -14.04 -23.98 -19.05
C PHE A 209 -13.56 -24.56 -20.38
N GLN A 210 -12.96 -25.75 -20.37
CA GLN A 210 -12.55 -26.43 -21.59
C GLN A 210 -13.73 -26.79 -22.50
N SER A 211 -14.82 -27.31 -21.92
CA SER A 211 -16.07 -27.58 -22.66
C SER A 211 -16.65 -26.28 -23.24
N PHE A 212 -16.76 -25.23 -22.43
CA PHE A 212 -17.26 -23.93 -22.84
C PHE A 212 -16.47 -23.32 -24.00
N LEU A 213 -15.14 -23.38 -23.94
CA LEU A 213 -14.25 -22.88 -25.01
C LEU A 213 -14.40 -23.66 -26.32
N SER A 214 -14.83 -24.93 -26.25
CA SER A 214 -14.98 -25.79 -27.42
C SER A 214 -16.36 -25.66 -28.08
N LEU A 215 -17.35 -25.14 -27.35
CA LEU A 215 -18.74 -25.05 -27.77
C LEU A 215 -19.19 -23.59 -27.83
N GLU A 216 -19.68 -23.02 -26.73
CA GLU A 216 -20.36 -21.72 -26.70
C GLU A 216 -19.44 -20.55 -27.06
N ALA A 217 -18.16 -20.60 -26.69
CA ALA A 217 -17.21 -19.53 -27.02
C ALA A 217 -16.91 -19.40 -28.53
N ARG A 218 -17.34 -20.36 -29.34
CA ARG A 218 -17.20 -20.34 -30.81
C ARG A 218 -18.30 -19.57 -31.52
N ASP A 219 -19.32 -19.14 -30.79
CA ASP A 219 -20.34 -18.22 -31.29
C ASP A 219 -19.71 -16.88 -31.73
N GLU A 220 -20.16 -16.33 -32.85
CA GLU A 220 -19.69 -15.05 -33.41
C GLU A 220 -19.89 -13.86 -32.44
N ARG A 221 -20.84 -13.97 -31.51
CA ARG A 221 -21.05 -12.98 -30.45
C ARG A 221 -19.81 -12.80 -29.55
N PHE A 222 -19.00 -13.83 -29.36
CA PHE A 222 -17.74 -13.72 -28.61
C PHE A 222 -16.67 -12.95 -29.41
N LEU A 223 -16.62 -13.18 -30.73
CA LEU A 223 -15.68 -12.49 -31.61
C LEU A 223 -16.01 -11.00 -31.77
N SER A 224 -17.30 -10.66 -31.76
CA SER A 224 -17.83 -9.31 -31.98
C SER A 224 -18.03 -8.48 -30.71
N PHE A 225 -17.83 -9.08 -29.53
CA PHE A 225 -17.95 -8.41 -28.22
C PHE A 225 -17.12 -7.12 -28.17
N GLN A 226 -17.75 -6.02 -27.70
CA GLN A 226 -17.08 -4.72 -27.58
C GLN A 226 -16.83 -4.35 -26.11
N PRO A 227 -15.58 -4.42 -25.62
CA PRO A 227 -15.23 -3.94 -24.29
C PRO A 227 -15.64 -2.48 -24.09
N LEU A 228 -16.08 -2.14 -22.87
CA LEU A 228 -16.51 -0.79 -22.47
C LEU A 228 -17.78 -0.25 -23.14
N LYS A 229 -18.42 -1.05 -24.01
CA LYS A 229 -19.75 -0.78 -24.55
C LYS A 229 -20.77 -1.82 -24.12
N GLU A 230 -20.31 -3.06 -23.95
CA GLU A 230 -21.09 -4.17 -23.44
C GLU A 230 -20.54 -4.61 -22.08
N ARG A 231 -21.45 -4.86 -21.13
CA ARG A 231 -21.09 -5.33 -19.80
C ARG A 231 -20.64 -6.79 -19.84
N LEU A 232 -19.36 -7.00 -19.50
CA LEU A 232 -18.74 -8.32 -19.55
C LEU A 232 -19.40 -9.34 -18.61
N ASP A 233 -19.76 -8.93 -17.40
CA ASP A 233 -20.42 -9.81 -16.43
C ASP A 233 -21.79 -10.28 -16.91
N VAL A 234 -22.60 -9.37 -17.48
CA VAL A 234 -23.91 -9.71 -18.04
C VAL A 234 -23.74 -10.69 -19.21
N PHE A 235 -22.80 -10.40 -20.11
CA PHE A 235 -22.50 -11.24 -21.26
C PHE A 235 -22.06 -12.65 -20.82
N LEU A 236 -21.03 -12.76 -19.99
CA LEU A 236 -20.51 -14.06 -19.52
C LEU A 236 -21.53 -14.81 -18.66
N HIS A 237 -22.29 -14.12 -17.80
CA HIS A 237 -23.32 -14.77 -16.99
C HIS A 237 -24.42 -15.39 -17.88
N SER A 238 -24.81 -14.72 -18.96
CA SER A 238 -25.78 -15.26 -19.92
C SER A 238 -25.30 -16.55 -20.61
N ALA A 239 -23.99 -16.66 -20.85
CA ALA A 239 -23.38 -17.80 -21.52
C ALA A 239 -23.03 -18.96 -20.56
N LEU A 240 -22.71 -18.65 -19.30
CA LEU A 240 -22.19 -19.62 -18.33
C LEU A 240 -23.24 -20.18 -17.36
N SER A 241 -24.21 -19.37 -16.93
CA SER A 241 -25.00 -19.66 -15.72
C SER A 241 -25.83 -20.94 -15.75
N LYS A 242 -26.29 -21.37 -16.93
CA LYS A 242 -27.13 -22.57 -17.10
C LYS A 242 -26.34 -23.87 -17.17
N SER A 243 -25.27 -23.90 -17.96
CA SER A 243 -24.53 -25.11 -18.31
C SER A 243 -23.25 -25.30 -17.47
N TYR A 244 -22.72 -24.21 -16.90
CA TYR A 244 -21.40 -24.19 -16.26
C TYR A 244 -21.44 -23.47 -14.89
N PRO A 245 -22.16 -24.00 -13.89
CA PRO A 245 -22.44 -23.29 -12.64
C PRO A 245 -21.19 -23.00 -11.79
N GLU A 246 -20.22 -23.92 -11.73
CA GLU A 246 -19.01 -23.73 -10.92
C GLU A 246 -18.05 -22.73 -11.58
N LEU A 247 -17.89 -22.83 -12.90
CA LEU A 247 -17.18 -21.81 -13.68
C LEU A 247 -17.85 -20.45 -13.60
N SER A 248 -19.18 -20.38 -13.59
CA SER A 248 -19.92 -19.11 -13.47
C SER A 248 -19.64 -18.43 -12.14
N LYS A 249 -19.75 -19.15 -11.00
CA LYS A 249 -19.41 -18.63 -9.66
C LYS A 249 -17.95 -18.21 -9.56
N PHE A 250 -17.05 -19.01 -10.13
CA PHE A 250 -15.62 -18.70 -10.13
C PHE A 250 -15.34 -17.42 -10.94
N SER A 251 -15.91 -17.30 -12.14
CA SER A 251 -15.79 -16.12 -12.98
C SER A 251 -16.35 -14.87 -12.29
N GLN A 252 -17.49 -14.97 -11.62
CA GLN A 252 -18.05 -13.86 -10.81
C GLN A 252 -17.05 -13.40 -9.74
N SER A 253 -16.43 -14.33 -9.02
CA SER A 253 -15.44 -13.99 -7.98
C SER A 253 -14.23 -13.25 -8.56
N LEU A 254 -13.77 -13.63 -9.76
CA LEU A 254 -12.67 -12.94 -10.45
C LEU A 254 -13.08 -11.55 -10.95
N LEU A 255 -14.30 -11.39 -11.45
CA LEU A 255 -14.82 -10.11 -11.97
C LEU A 255 -15.07 -9.07 -10.85
N LEU A 256 -15.18 -9.51 -9.60
CA LEU A 256 -15.29 -8.63 -8.42
C LEU A 256 -13.96 -8.05 -7.94
N LEU A 257 -12.83 -8.52 -8.49
CA LEU A 257 -11.52 -8.00 -8.13
C LEU A 257 -11.38 -6.54 -8.59
N SER A 258 -10.79 -5.70 -7.72
CA SER A 258 -10.59 -4.28 -7.99
C SER A 258 -9.66 -4.06 -9.18
N HIS A 259 -10.04 -3.15 -10.08
CA HIS A 259 -9.34 -2.85 -11.33
C HIS A 259 -9.08 -1.35 -11.55
N GLY A 260 -9.48 -0.50 -10.61
CA GLY A 260 -9.41 0.95 -10.75
C GLY A 260 -9.65 1.67 -9.42
N GLN A 261 -9.38 2.98 -9.41
CA GLN A 261 -9.57 3.82 -8.24
C GLN A 261 -11.00 4.35 -8.12
N ALA A 262 -11.84 4.22 -9.15
CA ALA A 262 -13.20 4.80 -9.17
C ALA A 262 -14.06 4.37 -7.98
N THR A 263 -14.03 3.09 -7.60
CA THR A 263 -14.78 2.60 -6.42
C THR A 263 -14.26 3.23 -5.12
N VAL A 264 -12.94 3.39 -4.99
CA VAL A 264 -12.31 3.98 -3.80
C VAL A 264 -12.61 5.48 -3.72
N GLU A 265 -12.46 6.22 -4.82
CA GLU A 265 -12.72 7.66 -4.90
C GLU A 265 -14.20 8.01 -4.67
N ARG A 266 -15.11 7.21 -5.21
CA ARG A 266 -16.54 7.34 -4.88
C ARG A 266 -16.82 7.00 -3.43
N GLY A 267 -16.14 5.98 -2.89
CA GLY A 267 -16.15 5.68 -1.46
C GLY A 267 -15.77 6.89 -0.61
N PHE A 268 -14.68 7.58 -0.95
CA PHE A 268 -14.28 8.82 -0.26
C PHE A 268 -15.30 9.95 -0.41
N SER A 269 -15.90 10.09 -1.60
CA SER A 269 -16.93 11.11 -1.83
C SER A 269 -18.15 10.88 -0.95
N ILE A 270 -18.60 9.63 -0.81
CA ILE A 270 -19.72 9.29 0.07
C ILE A 270 -19.32 9.40 1.53
N ASN A 271 -18.10 9.01 1.89
CA ASN A 271 -17.58 9.18 3.25
C ASN A 271 -17.62 10.66 3.66
N LYS A 272 -17.27 11.57 2.75
CA LYS A 272 -17.32 13.02 3.00
C LYS A 272 -18.74 13.52 3.31
N GLU A 273 -19.78 12.87 2.80
CA GLU A 273 -21.17 13.22 3.11
C GLU A 273 -21.60 12.79 4.51
N VAL A 274 -21.00 11.73 5.06
CA VAL A 274 -21.29 11.20 6.41
C VAL A 274 -20.27 11.62 7.46
N GLU A 275 -19.15 12.20 7.04
CA GLU A 275 -18.06 12.63 7.91
C GLU A 275 -18.51 13.80 8.78
N THR A 276 -18.34 13.64 10.09
CA THR A 276 -18.63 14.66 11.09
C THR A 276 -17.50 14.68 12.13
N CYS A 277 -17.30 15.84 12.79
CA CYS A 277 -16.27 15.95 13.82
C CYS A 277 -16.50 14.96 14.96
N ASN A 278 -15.43 14.33 15.45
CA ASN A 278 -15.43 13.41 16.60
C ASN A 278 -16.26 12.13 16.40
N ILE A 279 -16.46 11.68 15.16
CA ILE A 279 -17.08 10.38 14.89
C ILE A 279 -16.07 9.23 15.11
N LEU A 280 -16.52 8.13 15.73
CA LEU A 280 -15.71 6.92 15.89
C LEU A 280 -15.70 6.11 14.59
N GLU A 281 -14.62 5.38 14.33
CA GLU A 281 -14.47 4.48 13.17
C GLU A 281 -15.69 3.55 12.98
N LYS A 282 -16.13 2.88 14.05
CA LYS A 282 -17.31 2.00 14.04
C LYS A 282 -18.61 2.71 13.63
N SER A 283 -18.74 4.00 13.96
CA SER A 283 -19.89 4.80 13.58
C SER A 283 -19.83 5.17 12.10
N VAL A 284 -18.63 5.45 11.56
CA VAL A 284 -18.43 5.65 10.11
C VAL A 284 -18.78 4.38 9.35
N GLU A 285 -18.30 3.22 9.79
CA GLU A 285 -18.61 1.92 9.18
C GLU A 285 -20.14 1.66 9.16
N ALA A 286 -20.81 1.86 10.30
CA ALA A 286 -22.26 1.69 10.41
C ALA A 286 -23.04 2.65 9.49
N LEU A 287 -22.68 3.94 9.45
CA LEU A 287 -23.29 4.91 8.55
C LEU A 287 -23.09 4.53 7.09
N ARG A 288 -21.89 4.03 6.73
CA ARG A 288 -21.60 3.61 5.37
C ARG A 288 -22.47 2.44 4.93
N LEU A 289 -22.64 1.44 5.80
CA LEU A 289 -23.54 0.30 5.57
C LEU A 289 -24.99 0.74 5.38
N ILE A 290 -25.44 1.74 6.15
CA ILE A 290 -26.79 2.33 6.00
C ILE A 290 -26.92 3.01 4.64
N CYS A 291 -25.98 3.88 4.27
CA CYS A 291 -25.98 4.56 2.98
C CYS A 291 -26.01 3.55 1.82
N ASP A 292 -25.16 2.53 1.85
CA ASP A 292 -25.11 1.50 0.81
C ASP A 292 -26.44 0.75 0.69
N LYS A 293 -27.06 0.39 1.82
CA LYS A 293 -28.36 -0.29 1.82
C LYS A 293 -29.47 0.61 1.26
N VAL A 294 -29.49 1.88 1.64
CA VAL A 294 -30.44 2.88 1.13
C VAL A 294 -30.28 3.05 -0.39
N CYS A 295 -29.04 3.13 -0.88
CA CYS A 295 -28.73 3.20 -2.30
C CYS A 295 -29.25 1.97 -3.06
N VAL A 296 -29.00 0.76 -2.54
CA VAL A 296 -29.49 -0.50 -3.14
C VAL A 296 -31.02 -0.56 -3.18
N CYS A 297 -31.70 -0.03 -2.16
CA CYS A 297 -33.16 0.08 -2.16
C CYS A 297 -33.70 1.16 -3.11
N GLY A 298 -32.84 2.03 -3.65
CA GLY A 298 -33.23 3.12 -4.54
C GLY A 298 -33.82 4.33 -3.82
N GLY A 299 -33.40 4.56 -2.57
CA GLY A 299 -33.78 5.70 -1.74
C GLY A 299 -34.41 5.30 -0.39
N VAL A 300 -34.40 6.25 0.56
CA VAL A 300 -34.84 6.02 1.94
C VAL A 300 -36.30 5.56 2.05
N LEU A 301 -37.17 6.03 1.16
CA LEU A 301 -38.60 5.68 1.14
C LEU A 301 -38.86 4.27 0.61
N LYS A 302 -37.87 3.63 -0.03
CA LYS A 302 -37.99 2.29 -0.61
C LYS A 302 -37.34 1.21 0.26
N VAL A 303 -36.75 1.59 1.39
CA VAL A 303 -36.16 0.63 2.33
C VAL A 303 -37.30 -0.17 2.98
N PRO A 304 -37.34 -1.51 2.82
CA PRO A 304 -38.39 -2.32 3.40
C PRO A 304 -38.34 -2.30 4.93
N LEU A 305 -39.49 -2.03 5.57
CA LEU A 305 -39.65 -2.10 7.02
C LEU A 305 -39.89 -3.56 7.44
N THR A 306 -38.83 -4.36 7.47
CA THR A 306 -38.92 -5.76 7.88
C THR A 306 -39.12 -5.90 9.40
N LYS A 307 -39.64 -7.05 9.85
CA LYS A 307 -39.84 -7.31 11.29
C LYS A 307 -38.52 -7.28 12.06
N GLU A 308 -37.45 -7.76 11.43
CA GLU A 308 -36.09 -7.77 11.98
C GLU A 308 -35.57 -6.34 12.16
N LEU A 309 -35.81 -5.46 11.19
CA LEU A 309 -35.43 -4.04 11.30
C LEU A 309 -36.19 -3.36 12.45
N MET A 310 -37.50 -3.58 12.55
CA MET A 310 -38.33 -3.01 13.61
C MET A 310 -37.90 -3.51 15.00
N ALA A 311 -37.58 -4.80 15.14
CA ALA A 311 -37.07 -5.39 16.38
C ALA A 311 -35.67 -4.83 16.75
N SER A 312 -34.80 -4.65 15.75
CA SER A 312 -33.49 -4.02 15.93
C SER A 312 -33.64 -2.59 16.47
N VAL A 313 -34.51 -1.77 15.87
CA VAL A 313 -34.79 -0.40 16.33
C VAL A 313 -35.37 -0.38 17.75
N ALA A 314 -36.33 -1.26 18.05
CA ALA A 314 -36.94 -1.35 19.37
C ALA A 314 -35.92 -1.69 20.48
N SER A 315 -34.90 -2.48 20.16
CA SER A 315 -33.85 -2.89 21.11
C SER A 315 -32.62 -1.96 21.12
N ALA A 316 -32.50 -1.03 20.17
CA ALA A 316 -31.30 -0.20 19.97
C ALA A 316 -30.88 0.56 21.24
N ARG A 317 -31.82 1.13 21.99
CA ARG A 317 -31.52 1.84 23.24
C ARG A 317 -30.93 0.92 24.31
N SER A 318 -31.44 -0.31 24.42
CA SER A 318 -30.93 -1.30 25.38
C SER A 318 -29.52 -1.74 24.98
N GLN A 319 -29.30 -2.05 23.71
CA GLN A 319 -27.98 -2.41 23.18
C GLN A 319 -26.95 -1.29 23.37
N TYR A 320 -27.35 -0.04 23.16
CA TYR A 320 -26.48 1.11 23.39
C TYR A 320 -26.06 1.24 24.87
N ARG A 321 -26.97 1.00 25.82
CA ARG A 321 -26.63 1.00 27.25
C ARG A 321 -25.63 -0.09 27.60
N ILE A 322 -25.83 -1.31 27.09
CA ILE A 322 -24.89 -2.42 27.28
C ILE A 322 -23.50 -2.05 26.74
N TYR A 323 -23.44 -1.48 25.53
CA TYR A 323 -22.20 -0.99 24.94
C TYR A 323 -21.48 0.04 25.83
N LEU A 324 -22.20 1.02 26.39
CA LEU A 324 -21.62 2.02 27.28
C LEU A 324 -21.06 1.40 28.57
N GLU A 325 -21.75 0.42 29.15
CA GLU A 325 -21.26 -0.30 30.32
C GLU A 325 -20.01 -1.12 30.01
N ASP A 326 -19.97 -1.78 28.86
CA ASP A 326 -18.80 -2.55 28.41
C ASP A 326 -17.59 -1.64 28.15
N GLU A 327 -17.78 -0.48 27.51
CA GLU A 327 -16.70 0.50 27.32
C GLU A 327 -16.19 1.05 28.65
N ARG A 328 -17.07 1.27 29.63
CA ARG A 328 -16.66 1.67 30.98
C ARG A 328 -15.82 0.58 31.65
N LYS A 329 -16.25 -0.68 31.57
CA LYS A 329 -15.52 -1.83 32.13
C LYS A 329 -14.15 -2.00 31.46
N LYS A 330 -14.07 -1.85 30.13
CA LYS A 330 -12.79 -1.91 29.39
C LYS A 330 -11.83 -0.81 29.81
N LYS A 331 -12.30 0.42 30.01
CA LYS A 331 -11.44 1.52 30.50
C LYS A 331 -10.94 1.26 31.92
N GLN A 332 -11.79 0.71 32.79
CA GLN A 332 -11.40 0.32 34.14
C GLN A 332 -10.36 -0.81 34.13
N SER A 333 -10.59 -1.86 33.35
CA SER A 333 -9.66 -3.00 33.25
C SER A 333 -8.32 -2.60 32.61
N ALA A 334 -8.33 -1.73 31.59
CA ALA A 334 -7.11 -1.19 30.99
C ALA A 334 -6.30 -0.38 32.01
N THR A 335 -6.97 0.47 32.80
CA THR A 335 -6.30 1.26 33.86
C THR A 335 -5.71 0.37 34.95
N GLN A 336 -6.44 -0.68 35.36
CA GLN A 336 -5.94 -1.66 36.32
C GLN A 336 -4.77 -2.47 35.74
N GLY A 337 -4.84 -2.84 34.46
CA GLY A 337 -3.76 -3.52 33.73
C GLY A 337 -2.49 -2.69 33.65
N LEU A 338 -2.59 -1.38 33.38
CA LEU A 338 -1.44 -0.46 33.38
C LEU A 338 -0.80 -0.37 34.77
N LYS A 339 -1.61 -0.21 35.83
CA LYS A 339 -1.10 -0.20 37.20
C LYS A 339 -0.38 -1.51 37.55
N ARG A 340 -0.96 -2.65 37.18
CA ARG A 340 -0.36 -3.97 37.41
C ARG A 340 0.96 -4.13 36.67
N LYS A 341 1.02 -3.68 35.41
CA LYS A 341 2.23 -3.73 34.58
C LYS A 341 3.36 -2.88 35.18
N ALA A 342 3.05 -1.66 35.64
CA ALA A 342 4.03 -0.80 36.29
C ALA A 342 4.62 -1.44 37.57
N VAL A 343 3.77 -2.04 38.42
CA VAL A 343 4.24 -2.74 39.63
C VAL A 343 5.08 -3.98 39.27
N GLN A 344 4.76 -4.66 38.17
CA GLN A 344 5.53 -5.82 37.70
C GLN A 344 6.90 -5.41 37.14
N GLU A 345 6.98 -4.32 36.38
CA GLU A 345 8.25 -3.74 35.89
C GLU A 345 9.15 -3.31 37.05
N GLU A 346 8.60 -2.58 38.03
CA GLU A 346 9.35 -2.21 39.25
C GLU A 346 9.86 -3.43 40.02
N MET A 347 9.11 -4.54 40.02
CA MET A 347 9.55 -5.77 40.68
C MET A 347 10.69 -6.46 39.93
N GLU A 348 10.68 -6.47 38.60
CA GLU A 348 11.78 -7.02 37.81
C GLU A 348 13.07 -6.18 37.97
N ASP A 349 12.94 -4.86 38.06
CA ASP A 349 14.07 -3.96 38.38
C ASP A 349 14.65 -4.27 39.76
N LEU A 350 13.79 -4.46 40.77
CA LEU A 350 14.22 -4.82 42.12
C LEU A 350 14.85 -6.22 42.18
N LYS A 351 14.35 -7.20 41.42
CA LYS A 351 14.96 -8.55 41.31
C LYS A 351 16.35 -8.46 40.69
N THR A 352 16.51 -7.65 39.65
CA THR A 352 17.79 -7.40 39.00
C THR A 352 18.76 -6.74 39.98
N LYS A 353 18.30 -5.69 40.68
CA LYS A 353 19.07 -5.02 41.72
C LYS A 353 19.51 -5.98 42.82
N ARG A 354 18.62 -6.88 43.27
CA ARG A 354 18.93 -7.92 44.26
C ARG A 354 20.06 -8.83 43.77
N LEU A 355 19.97 -9.33 42.53
CA LEU A 355 21.02 -10.20 41.96
C LEU A 355 22.39 -9.51 41.93
N VAL A 356 22.44 -8.27 41.42
CA VAL A 356 23.68 -7.48 41.36
C VAL A 356 24.25 -7.23 42.76
N LEU A 357 23.40 -6.82 43.72
CA LEU A 357 23.85 -6.58 45.10
C LEU A 357 24.39 -7.85 45.75
N THR A 358 23.77 -9.01 45.53
CA THR A 358 24.27 -10.31 46.02
C THR A 358 25.64 -10.64 45.44
N GLU A 359 25.84 -10.48 44.13
CA GLU A 359 27.13 -10.71 43.49
C GLU A 359 28.22 -9.76 44.01
N VAL A 360 27.88 -8.47 44.17
CA VAL A 360 28.80 -7.44 44.71
C VAL A 360 29.17 -7.74 46.17
N CYS A 361 28.22 -8.16 47.00
CA CYS A 361 28.53 -8.56 48.37
C CYS A 361 29.48 -9.76 48.39
N HIS A 362 29.25 -10.76 47.54
CA HIS A 362 30.11 -11.93 47.45
C HIS A 362 31.52 -11.59 46.95
N SER A 363 31.66 -10.71 45.96
CA SER A 363 32.98 -10.30 45.45
C SER A 363 33.74 -9.47 46.48
N LEU A 364 33.11 -8.47 47.10
CA LEU A 364 33.72 -7.66 48.15
C LEU A 364 34.17 -8.49 49.35
N GLN A 365 33.38 -9.50 49.74
CA GLN A 365 33.73 -10.42 50.81
C GLN A 365 34.96 -11.25 50.44
N ARG A 366 34.97 -11.86 49.24
CA ARG A 366 36.09 -12.65 48.74
C ARG A 366 37.38 -11.84 48.66
N ASP A 367 37.32 -10.64 48.11
CA ASP A 367 38.48 -9.76 47.96
C ASP A 367 39.00 -9.27 49.33
N ALA A 368 38.09 -9.02 50.28
CA ALA A 368 38.46 -8.68 51.65
C ALA A 368 39.15 -9.83 52.38
N ASP A 369 38.67 -11.06 52.19
CA ASP A 369 39.25 -12.26 52.77
C ASP A 369 40.64 -12.54 52.16
N GLN A 370 40.80 -12.45 50.84
CA GLN A 370 42.10 -12.56 50.17
C GLN A 370 43.13 -11.53 50.64
N LEU A 371 42.72 -10.27 50.81
CA LEU A 371 43.60 -9.22 51.33
C LEU A 371 43.98 -9.44 52.81
N ALA A 372 43.10 -10.07 53.59
CA ALA A 372 43.41 -10.45 54.97
C ALA A 372 44.44 -11.60 55.01
N GLU A 373 44.22 -12.66 54.22
CA GLU A 373 45.16 -13.79 54.07
C GLU A 373 46.53 -13.32 53.57
N GLN A 374 46.57 -12.43 52.57
CA GLN A 374 47.83 -11.87 52.06
C GLN A 374 48.57 -11.03 53.11
N ALA A 375 47.87 -10.43 54.07
CA ALA A 375 48.49 -9.64 55.13
C ALA A 375 49.21 -10.51 56.17
N GLU A 376 48.75 -11.75 56.41
CA GLU A 376 49.36 -12.68 57.37
C GLU A 376 50.81 -13.02 57.04
N GLY A 377 51.18 -12.99 55.75
CA GLY A 377 52.55 -13.23 55.27
C GLY A 377 53.45 -12.00 55.12
N LYS A 378 53.03 -10.82 55.59
CA LYS A 378 53.77 -9.54 55.47
C LYS A 378 54.00 -8.90 56.84
N SER A 379 54.99 -8.03 56.97
CA SER A 379 55.31 -7.33 58.23
C SER A 379 55.47 -5.82 58.02
N GLY A 380 55.30 -5.05 59.10
CA GLY A 380 55.46 -3.59 59.09
C GLY A 380 54.35 -2.83 58.36
N SER A 381 54.71 -1.77 57.63
CA SER A 381 53.77 -0.85 56.98
C SER A 381 52.90 -1.52 55.91
N LEU A 382 53.42 -2.53 55.20
CA LEU A 382 52.70 -3.23 54.13
C LEU A 382 51.56 -4.09 54.67
N MET A 383 51.76 -4.76 55.81
CA MET A 383 50.71 -5.51 56.53
C MET A 383 49.58 -4.57 56.95
N ALA A 384 49.92 -3.44 57.58
CA ALA A 384 48.94 -2.46 58.03
C ALA A 384 48.11 -1.87 56.86
N GLN A 385 48.73 -1.66 55.69
CA GLN A 385 48.03 -1.21 54.48
C GLN A 385 47.04 -2.26 53.95
N LEU A 386 47.42 -3.54 53.89
CA LEU A 386 46.56 -4.62 53.41
C LEU A 386 45.35 -4.83 54.33
N ILE A 387 45.56 -4.83 55.66
CA ILE A 387 44.49 -4.91 56.65
C ILE A 387 43.55 -3.69 56.56
N THR A 388 44.10 -2.48 56.38
CA THR A 388 43.28 -1.27 56.20
C THR A 388 42.40 -1.37 54.94
N LYS A 389 42.96 -1.86 53.82
CA LYS A 389 42.19 -2.11 52.60
C LYS A 389 41.12 -3.19 52.79
N SER A 390 41.46 -4.33 53.42
CA SER A 390 40.52 -5.41 53.75
C SER A 390 39.34 -4.88 54.59
N ASN A 391 39.63 -4.15 55.67
CA ASN A 391 38.60 -3.54 56.53
C ASN A 391 37.73 -2.53 55.77
N SER A 392 38.29 -1.78 54.82
CA SER A 392 37.51 -0.87 53.97
C SER A 392 36.54 -1.61 53.04
N LEU A 393 36.93 -2.80 52.53
CA LEU A 393 36.07 -3.65 51.72
C LEU A 393 35.00 -4.32 52.56
N ARG A 394 35.33 -4.79 53.78
CA ARG A 394 34.33 -5.34 54.73
C ARG A 394 33.28 -4.29 55.12
N ARG A 395 33.68 -3.02 55.34
CA ARG A 395 32.74 -1.93 55.61
C ARG A 395 31.79 -1.70 54.43
N ARG A 396 32.32 -1.64 53.21
CA ARG A 396 31.52 -1.51 51.98
C ARG A 396 30.61 -2.72 51.75
N CYS A 397 31.07 -3.93 52.06
CA CYS A 397 30.25 -5.15 52.00
C CYS A 397 29.06 -5.04 52.95
N LYS A 398 29.28 -4.61 54.20
CA LYS A 398 28.20 -4.39 55.18
C LYS A 398 27.19 -3.34 54.73
N GLU A 399 27.63 -2.25 54.11
CA GLU A 399 26.75 -1.23 53.53
C GLU A 399 25.89 -1.82 52.40
N LYS A 400 26.48 -2.64 51.52
CA LYS A 400 25.75 -3.31 50.43
C LYS A 400 24.80 -4.39 50.90
N GLN A 401 25.12 -5.11 51.98
CA GLN A 401 24.21 -6.05 52.64
C GLN A 401 22.98 -5.35 53.23
N ASN A 402 23.14 -4.16 53.82
CA ASN A 402 22.00 -3.36 54.28
C ASN A 402 21.11 -2.91 53.10
N GLU A 403 21.71 -2.50 51.99
CA GLU A 403 20.98 -2.14 50.76
C GLU A 403 20.23 -3.35 50.16
N LEU A 404 20.83 -4.55 50.26
CA LEU A 404 20.20 -5.80 49.84
C LEU A 404 18.96 -6.11 50.69
N ALA A 405 19.05 -6.02 52.02
CA ALA A 405 17.92 -6.24 52.92
C ALA A 405 16.77 -5.23 52.69
N GLN A 406 17.11 -3.97 52.40
CA GLN A 406 16.11 -2.96 51.99
C GLN A 406 15.47 -3.31 50.64
N THR A 407 16.23 -3.84 49.69
CA THR A 407 15.70 -4.27 48.39
C THR A 407 14.77 -5.48 48.52
N GLU A 408 15.08 -6.42 49.41
CA GLU A 408 14.24 -7.60 49.71
C GLU A 408 12.91 -7.22 50.38
N THR A 409 12.94 -6.33 51.37
CA THR A 409 11.71 -5.82 52.00
C THR A 409 10.79 -5.07 51.01
N LEU A 410 11.37 -4.31 50.09
CA LEU A 410 10.62 -3.67 48.99
C LEU A 410 10.04 -4.69 48.01
N LEU A 411 10.78 -5.75 47.67
CA LEU A 411 10.28 -6.85 46.83
C LEU A 411 9.06 -7.54 47.45
N ASP A 412 9.11 -7.82 48.74
CA ASP A 412 8.00 -8.46 49.46
C ASP A 412 6.76 -7.56 49.50
N SER A 413 6.96 -6.26 49.74
CA SER A 413 5.88 -5.27 49.68
C SER A 413 5.23 -5.22 48.29
N LYS A 414 6.03 -5.16 47.21
CA LYS A 414 5.55 -5.13 45.81
C LYS A 414 4.85 -6.43 45.42
N SER A 415 5.36 -7.57 45.89
CA SER A 415 4.75 -8.90 45.71
C SER A 415 3.36 -8.98 46.36
N ASN A 416 3.22 -8.48 47.58
CA ASN A 416 1.93 -8.42 48.28
C ASN A 416 0.94 -7.48 47.60
N MET A 417 1.37 -6.31 47.13
CA MET A 417 0.50 -5.41 46.35
C MET A 417 -0.04 -6.11 45.10
N LEU A 418 0.78 -6.87 44.38
CA LEU A 418 0.34 -7.62 43.20
C LEU A 418 -0.70 -8.71 43.51
N ARG A 419 -0.59 -9.38 44.67
CA ARG A 419 -1.60 -10.37 45.11
C ARG A 419 -2.96 -9.73 45.40
N HIS A 420 -2.97 -8.50 45.91
CA HIS A 420 -4.20 -7.76 46.21
C HIS A 420 -4.77 -6.99 45.01
N MET A 421 -4.06 -6.95 43.88
CA MET A 421 -4.53 -6.36 42.62
C MET A 421 -5.18 -7.38 41.67
N SER A 422 -5.14 -8.67 42.02
CA SER A 422 -5.96 -9.75 41.45
C SER A 422 -7.41 -9.60 41.85
#